data_AF-A0A944QUP6-F1
#
_entry.id   AF-A0A944QUP6-F1
#
_cell.length_a   1.000
_cell.length_b   1.000
_cell.length_c   1.000
_cell.angle_alpha   90.00
_cell.angle_beta   90.00
_cell.angle_gamma   90.00
#
_symmetry.space_group_name_H-M   'P 1'
#
loop_
_entity.id
_entity.type
_entity.pdbx_description
1 polymer ?
#
loop_
_entity_poly.entity_id
_entity_poly.type
_entity_poly.pdbx_seq_one_letter_code
_entity_poly.pdbx_strand_id
1 'polypeptide(L)'
;MWRPAADNPRLQRDLERVADRFNAASIPTTLSENIRKALWRKLLINNGVNPLTALTGLDTRSLTAHPVLTRTVYQLMEETARAAVADDVCLQTADIDEMYQLICQFDAIKTSMLVDREKGRPLELDAICGTVVKRCRKLGVVAPATALIQALLESRVSMDVDNA
;
A
#
# COMPACT_ATOMS: atom_id res chain seq x y z
N MET A 1 10.58 0.71 20.08
CA MET A 1 11.23 -0.21 19.12
C MET A 1 10.49 -1.54 19.18
N TRP A 2 9.87 -1.98 18.08
CA TRP A 2 9.14 -3.25 18.03
C TRP A 2 10.14 -4.41 18.24
N ARG A 3 9.95 -5.24 19.26
CA ARG A 3 10.82 -6.39 19.52
C ARG A 3 10.22 -7.64 18.87
N PRO A 4 11.01 -8.49 18.20
CA PRO A 4 10.54 -9.78 17.70
C PRO A 4 9.90 -10.59 18.85
N ALA A 5 8.77 -11.24 18.57
CA ALA A 5 8.12 -12.11 19.57
C ALA A 5 8.99 -13.32 19.93
N ALA A 6 9.89 -13.73 19.05
CA ALA A 6 10.88 -14.78 19.28
C ALA A 6 11.77 -14.51 20.52
N ASP A 7 12.03 -13.23 20.83
CA ASP A 7 12.83 -12.83 21.99
C ASP A 7 11.99 -12.73 23.28
N ASN A 8 10.69 -13.06 23.21
CA ASN A 8 9.76 -12.97 24.32
C ASN A 8 8.78 -14.17 24.33
N PRO A 9 9.13 -15.27 25.03
CA PRO A 9 8.32 -16.49 25.08
C PRO A 9 6.89 -16.30 25.61
N ARG A 10 6.64 -15.25 26.40
CA ARG A 10 5.28 -14.91 26.84
C ARG A 10 4.47 -14.30 25.69
N LEU A 11 5.05 -13.33 24.97
CA LEU A 11 4.42 -12.71 23.82
C LEU A 11 4.17 -13.75 22.71
N GLN A 12 5.10 -14.66 22.46
CA GLN A 12 4.93 -15.74 21.49
C GLN A 12 3.69 -16.60 21.81
N ARG A 13 3.54 -17.04 23.06
CA ARG A 13 2.35 -17.80 23.50
C ARG A 13 1.06 -16.97 23.43
N ASP A 14 1.13 -15.67 23.68
CA ASP A 14 -0.03 -14.77 23.54
C ASP A 14 -0.47 -14.69 22.06
N LEU A 15 0.48 -14.56 21.14
CA LEU A 15 0.22 -14.52 19.70
C LEU A 15 -0.33 -15.85 19.17
N GLU A 16 0.23 -16.98 19.59
CA GLU A 16 -0.27 -18.32 19.26
C GLU A 16 -1.73 -18.48 19.70
N ARG A 17 -2.05 -18.09 20.94
CA ARG A 17 -3.43 -18.14 21.45
C ARG A 17 -4.39 -17.26 20.65
N VAL A 18 -3.96 -16.10 20.17
CA VAL A 18 -4.78 -15.24 19.31
C VAL A 18 -4.99 -15.88 17.94
N ALA A 19 -3.93 -16.38 17.32
CA ALA A 19 -4.01 -17.07 16.03
C ALA A 19 -4.92 -18.31 16.10
N ASP A 20 -4.80 -19.12 17.14
CA ASP A 20 -5.64 -20.30 17.36
C ASP A 20 -7.11 -19.92 17.48
N ARG A 21 -7.42 -18.84 18.23
CA ARG A 21 -8.81 -18.36 18.36
C ARG A 21 -9.37 -17.85 17.04
N PHE A 22 -8.57 -17.14 16.24
CA PHE A 22 -9.01 -16.64 14.94
C PHE A 22 -9.23 -17.79 13.96
N ASN A 23 -8.31 -18.76 13.91
CA ASN A 23 -8.46 -19.95 13.08
C ASN A 23 -9.65 -20.82 13.53
N ALA A 24 -9.88 -20.99 14.84
CA ALA A 24 -11.06 -21.68 15.37
C ALA A 24 -12.38 -20.97 15.01
N ALA A 25 -12.33 -19.65 14.80
CA ALA A 25 -13.44 -18.85 14.27
C ALA A 25 -13.48 -18.81 12.72
N SER A 26 -12.70 -19.64 12.04
CA SER A 26 -12.58 -19.68 10.57
C SER A 26 -12.13 -18.37 9.94
N ILE A 27 -11.30 -17.59 10.65
CA ILE A 27 -10.58 -16.42 10.13
C ILE A 27 -9.14 -16.85 9.87
N PRO A 28 -8.75 -17.14 8.61
CA PRO A 28 -7.41 -17.63 8.30
C PRO A 28 -6.34 -16.66 8.82
N THR A 29 -5.52 -17.15 9.74
CA THR A 29 -4.55 -16.31 10.46
C THR A 29 -3.23 -17.04 10.59
N THR A 30 -2.15 -16.38 10.18
CA THR A 30 -0.79 -16.86 10.31
C THR A 30 0.04 -15.87 11.12
N LEU A 31 1.01 -16.38 11.87
CA LEU A 31 1.98 -15.55 12.57
C LEU A 31 3.09 -15.17 11.61
N SER A 32 3.37 -13.87 11.50
CA SER A 32 4.48 -13.37 10.69
C SER A 32 5.75 -13.29 11.54
N GLU A 33 6.84 -13.88 11.04
CA GLU A 33 8.17 -13.76 11.63
C GLU A 33 8.73 -12.33 11.48
N ASN A 34 8.25 -11.57 10.49
CA ASN A 34 8.67 -10.19 10.24
C ASN A 34 7.48 -9.30 9.84
N ILE A 35 6.74 -8.86 10.86
CA ILE A 35 5.57 -7.99 10.67
C ILE A 35 5.93 -6.67 9.97
N ARG A 36 7.14 -6.13 10.16
CA ARG A 36 7.58 -4.90 9.48
C ARG A 36 7.66 -5.11 7.97
N LYS A 37 8.27 -6.21 7.53
CA LYS A 37 8.30 -6.58 6.11
C LYS A 37 6.90 -6.81 5.55
N ALA A 38 6.03 -7.48 6.30
CA ALA A 38 4.64 -7.71 5.88
C ALA A 38 3.85 -6.40 5.69
N LEU A 39 3.99 -5.43 6.61
CA LEU A 39 3.35 -4.12 6.50
C LEU A 39 3.86 -3.33 5.29
N TRP A 40 5.17 -3.31 5.05
CA TRP A 40 5.74 -2.64 3.88
C TRP A 40 5.34 -3.31 2.56
N ARG A 41 5.24 -4.65 2.52
CA ARG A 41 4.70 -5.36 1.36
C ARG A 41 3.25 -5.01 1.08
N LYS A 42 2.41 -4.91 2.11
CA LYS A 42 1.04 -4.38 1.95
C LYS A 42 1.04 -2.95 1.43
N LEU A 43 1.97 -2.12 1.91
CA LEU A 43 2.10 -0.74 1.43
C LEU A 43 2.54 -0.65 -0.03
N LEU A 44 3.30 -1.63 -0.57
CA LEU A 44 3.60 -1.69 -2.01
C LEU A 44 2.29 -1.63 -2.82
N ILE A 45 1.32 -2.50 -2.51
CA ILE A 45 0.02 -2.48 -3.19
C ILE A 45 -0.74 -1.21 -2.88
N ASN A 46 -0.88 -0.83 -1.60
CA ASN A 46 -1.70 0.31 -1.23
C ASN A 46 -1.20 1.62 -1.87
N ASN A 47 0.10 1.87 -1.90
CA ASN A 47 0.65 3.06 -2.56
C ASN A 47 0.69 2.90 -4.08
N GLY A 48 0.98 1.70 -4.59
CA GLY A 48 1.01 1.40 -6.02
C GLY A 48 -0.34 1.58 -6.73
N VAL A 49 -1.44 1.32 -6.03
CA VAL A 49 -2.76 1.11 -6.66
C VAL A 49 -3.81 2.07 -6.11
N ASN A 50 -3.97 2.18 -4.79
CA ASN A 50 -5.08 2.94 -4.20
C ASN A 50 -5.14 4.40 -4.68
N PRO A 51 -4.05 5.19 -4.65
CA PRO A 51 -4.12 6.58 -5.09
C PRO A 51 -4.36 6.70 -6.60
N LEU A 52 -3.86 5.78 -7.42
CA LEU A 52 -4.15 5.76 -8.86
C LEU A 52 -5.62 5.43 -9.15
N THR A 53 -6.19 4.45 -8.46
CA THR A 53 -7.63 4.14 -8.61
C THR A 53 -8.50 5.32 -8.15
N ALA A 54 -8.15 5.98 -7.05
CA ALA A 54 -8.86 7.17 -6.57
C ALA A 54 -8.74 8.36 -7.52
N LEU A 55 -7.60 8.50 -8.22
CA LEU A 55 -7.36 9.57 -9.18
C LEU A 55 -8.07 9.35 -10.51
N THR A 56 -8.07 8.10 -11.00
CA THR A 56 -8.56 7.76 -12.35
C THR A 56 -9.99 7.22 -12.38
N GLY A 57 -10.53 6.76 -11.25
CA GLY A 57 -11.82 6.08 -11.17
C GLY A 57 -11.80 4.62 -11.65
N LEU A 58 -10.65 4.11 -12.10
CA LEU A 58 -10.51 2.72 -12.55
C LEU A 58 -10.50 1.74 -11.36
N ASP A 59 -11.07 0.55 -11.56
CA ASP A 59 -10.88 -0.58 -10.66
C ASP A 59 -9.46 -1.17 -10.79
N THR A 60 -9.09 -2.05 -9.85
CA THR A 60 -7.77 -2.68 -9.81
C THR A 60 -7.40 -3.44 -11.09
N ARG A 61 -8.32 -4.20 -11.69
CA ARG A 61 -8.06 -5.00 -12.90
C ARG A 61 -7.87 -4.09 -14.11
N SER A 62 -8.74 -3.09 -14.26
CA SER A 62 -8.64 -2.10 -15.34
C SER A 62 -7.34 -1.30 -15.23
N LEU A 63 -6.93 -0.91 -14.02
CA LEU A 63 -5.68 -0.19 -13.78
C LEU A 63 -4.45 -1.04 -14.13
N THR A 64 -4.37 -2.29 -13.66
CA THR A 64 -3.21 -3.17 -13.89
C THR A 64 -3.17 -3.76 -15.29
N ALA A 65 -4.24 -3.64 -16.08
CA ALA A 65 -4.25 -3.98 -17.51
C ALA A 65 -3.99 -2.76 -18.41
N HIS A 66 -3.98 -1.55 -17.86
CA HIS A 66 -3.89 -0.33 -18.67
C HIS A 66 -2.47 -0.14 -19.23
N PRO A 67 -2.30 -0.02 -20.56
CA PRO A 67 -0.99 -0.05 -21.21
C PRO A 67 -0.03 1.06 -20.77
N VAL A 68 -0.57 2.19 -20.31
CA VAL A 68 0.22 3.34 -19.83
C VAL A 68 0.41 3.36 -18.32
N LEU A 69 -0.55 2.84 -17.54
CA LEU A 69 -0.56 3.04 -16.08
C LEU A 69 0.15 1.92 -15.32
N THR A 70 0.31 0.74 -15.92
CA THR A 70 1.07 -0.39 -15.36
C THR A 70 2.48 0.01 -14.93
N ARG A 71 3.18 0.77 -15.78
CA ARG A 71 4.51 1.30 -15.46
C ARG A 71 4.46 2.23 -14.25
N THR A 72 3.45 3.09 -14.15
CA THR A 72 3.27 4.00 -13.02
C THR A 72 3.00 3.22 -11.73
N VAL A 73 2.12 2.20 -11.76
CA VAL A 73 1.89 1.30 -10.61
C VAL A 73 3.21 0.74 -10.11
N TYR A 74 4.01 0.15 -11.00
CA TYR A 74 5.30 -0.45 -10.64
C TYR A 74 6.29 0.59 -10.08
N GLN A 75 6.36 1.79 -10.67
CA GLN A 75 7.21 2.88 -10.18
C GLN A 75 6.83 3.34 -8.75
N LEU A 76 5.54 3.39 -8.42
CA LEU A 76 5.07 3.71 -7.06
C LEU A 76 5.46 2.59 -6.08
N MET A 77 5.46 1.33 -6.51
CA MET A 77 5.92 0.20 -5.70
C MET A 77 7.44 0.28 -5.47
N GLU A 78 8.24 0.63 -6.48
CA GLU A 78 9.68 0.85 -6.33
C GLU A 78 10.00 2.01 -5.37
N GLU A 79 9.26 3.12 -5.46
CA GLU A 79 9.37 4.23 -4.50
C GLU A 79 9.07 3.78 -3.07
N THR A 80 8.06 2.93 -2.91
CA THR A 80 7.67 2.36 -1.61
C THR A 80 8.75 1.41 -1.07
N ALA A 81 9.35 0.58 -1.93
CA ALA A 81 10.47 -0.28 -1.54
C ALA A 81 11.70 0.53 -1.10
N ARG A 82 12.02 1.63 -1.79
CA ARG A 82 13.09 2.55 -1.35
C ARG A 82 12.77 3.19 0.00
N ALA A 83 11.52 3.61 0.21
CA ALA A 83 11.08 4.20 1.47
C ALA A 83 11.21 3.20 2.65
N ALA A 84 11.03 1.91 2.42
CA ALA A 84 11.13 0.87 3.44
C ALA A 84 12.49 0.81 4.15
N VAL A 85 13.56 1.20 3.45
CA VAL A 85 14.93 1.23 3.98
C VAL A 85 15.04 2.19 5.19
N ALA A 86 14.24 3.25 5.24
CA ALA A 86 14.23 4.20 6.36
C ALA A 86 13.76 3.59 7.69
N ASP A 87 13.08 2.44 7.63
CA ASP A 87 12.57 1.70 8.79
C ASP A 87 13.28 0.33 8.94
N ASP A 88 14.49 0.20 8.40
CA ASP A 88 15.35 -1.00 8.39
C ASP A 88 14.69 -2.23 7.72
N VAL A 89 13.86 -1.99 6.69
CA VAL A 89 13.23 -3.06 5.90
C VAL A 89 13.77 -3.05 4.49
N CYS A 90 14.40 -4.16 4.09
CA CYS A 90 14.85 -4.37 2.73
C CYS A 90 13.79 -5.16 1.95
N LEU A 91 13.22 -4.53 0.92
CA LEU A 91 12.37 -5.19 -0.07
C LEU A 91 13.18 -5.35 -1.36
N GLN A 92 13.31 -6.59 -1.83
CA GLN A 92 14.04 -6.92 -3.05
C GLN A 92 13.13 -6.68 -4.27
N THR A 93 13.71 -6.64 -5.47
CA THR A 93 12.92 -6.61 -6.72
C THR A 93 11.91 -7.76 -6.79
N ALA A 94 12.31 -8.95 -6.32
CA ALA A 94 11.41 -10.09 -6.21
C ALA A 94 10.18 -9.84 -5.31
N ASP A 95 10.32 -9.06 -4.24
CA ASP A 95 9.17 -8.67 -3.39
C ASP A 95 8.21 -7.73 -4.14
N ILE A 96 8.74 -6.82 -4.96
CA ILE A 96 7.93 -5.92 -5.78
C ILE A 96 7.19 -6.71 -6.86
N ASP A 97 7.91 -7.57 -7.59
CA ASP A 97 7.36 -8.41 -8.64
C ASP A 97 6.26 -9.32 -8.12
N GLU A 98 6.50 -9.99 -7.00
CA GLU A 98 5.51 -10.88 -6.37
C GLU A 98 4.24 -10.11 -5.99
N MET A 99 4.37 -8.94 -5.36
CA MET A 99 3.20 -8.13 -4.97
C MET A 99 2.49 -7.51 -6.19
N TYR A 100 3.23 -7.19 -7.25
CA TYR A 100 2.65 -6.71 -8.51
C TYR A 100 1.86 -7.82 -9.20
N GLN A 101 2.41 -9.03 -9.30
CA GLN A 101 1.69 -10.18 -9.84
C GLN A 101 0.47 -10.53 -8.99
N LEU A 102 0.58 -10.44 -7.67
CA LEU A 102 -0.55 -10.63 -6.76
C LEU A 102 -1.70 -9.68 -7.09
N ILE A 103 -1.44 -8.37 -7.21
CA ILE A 103 -2.53 -7.42 -7.52
C ILE A 103 -3.09 -7.62 -8.93
N CYS A 104 -2.28 -8.01 -9.91
CA CYS A 104 -2.76 -8.33 -11.26
C CYS A 104 -3.76 -9.49 -11.29
N GLN A 105 -3.74 -10.38 -10.29
CA GLN A 105 -4.65 -11.52 -10.17
C GLN A 105 -5.97 -11.17 -9.47
N PHE A 106 -6.09 -9.97 -8.89
CA PHE A 106 -7.30 -9.59 -8.18
C PHE A 106 -8.48 -9.43 -9.15
N ASP A 107 -9.69 -9.61 -8.62
CA ASP A 107 -10.89 -9.20 -9.33
C ASP A 107 -10.94 -7.69 -9.53
N ALA A 108 -11.83 -7.25 -10.41
CA ALA A 108 -12.13 -5.85 -10.62
C ALA A 108 -12.75 -5.27 -9.34
N ILE A 109 -11.91 -4.71 -8.47
CA ILE A 109 -12.30 -4.23 -7.15
C ILE A 109 -12.03 -2.72 -7.08
N LYS A 110 -12.95 -1.98 -6.49
CA LYS A 110 -12.70 -0.59 -6.09
C LYS A 110 -11.90 -0.60 -4.79
N THR A 111 -10.75 0.07 -4.79
CA THR A 111 -9.96 0.21 -3.56
C THR A 111 -10.72 1.05 -2.54
N SER A 112 -10.37 0.92 -1.26
CA SER A 112 -10.98 1.74 -0.19
C SER A 112 -10.85 3.23 -0.48
N MET A 113 -9.71 3.69 -0.98
CA MET A 113 -9.48 5.09 -1.30
C MET A 113 -10.38 5.57 -2.46
N LEU A 114 -10.62 4.75 -3.48
CA LEU A 114 -11.59 5.07 -4.54
C LEU A 114 -13.01 5.15 -3.97
N VAL A 115 -13.41 4.19 -3.13
CA VAL A 115 -14.73 4.22 -2.48
C VAL A 115 -14.90 5.46 -1.60
N ASP A 116 -13.88 5.85 -0.83
CA ASP A 116 -13.91 7.06 -0.01
C ASP A 116 -13.96 8.32 -0.87
N ARG A 117 -13.23 8.35 -2.01
CA ARG A 117 -13.28 9.45 -2.98
C ARG A 117 -14.69 9.63 -3.56
N GLU A 118 -15.33 8.55 -4.00
CA GLU A 118 -16.70 8.56 -4.55
C GLU A 118 -17.73 8.99 -3.51
N LYS A 119 -17.51 8.65 -2.23
CA LYS A 119 -18.38 9.03 -1.11
C LYS A 119 -18.06 10.41 -0.53
N GLY A 120 -17.10 11.15 -1.08
CA GLY A 120 -16.68 12.46 -0.58
C GLY A 120 -16.07 12.43 0.82
N ARG A 121 -15.53 11.27 1.25
CA ARG A 121 -14.89 11.09 2.55
C ARG A 121 -13.42 11.53 2.49
N PRO A 122 -12.83 11.90 3.65
CA PRO A 122 -11.39 12.15 3.74
C PRO A 122 -10.59 10.93 3.25
N LEU A 123 -9.54 11.17 2.47
CA LEU A 123 -8.67 10.13 1.95
C LEU A 123 -7.49 9.89 2.90
N GLU A 124 -7.05 8.64 3.03
CA GLU A 124 -5.88 8.24 3.82
C GLU A 124 -4.53 8.56 3.13
N LEU A 125 -4.41 9.73 2.47
CA LEU A 125 -3.23 10.10 1.69
C LEU A 125 -1.96 10.20 2.54
N ASP A 126 -2.04 10.79 3.74
CA ASP A 126 -0.87 10.92 4.60
C ASP A 126 -0.35 9.57 5.10
N ALA A 127 -1.27 8.64 5.38
CA ALA A 127 -0.94 7.30 5.86
C ALA A 127 -0.32 6.43 4.76
N ILE A 128 -0.71 6.62 3.51
CA ILE A 128 -0.23 5.83 2.36
C ILE A 128 0.89 6.59 1.62
N CYS A 129 0.54 7.61 0.83
CA CYS A 129 1.50 8.37 0.02
C CYS A 129 2.46 9.19 0.89
N GLY A 130 1.92 9.88 1.90
CA GLY A 130 2.70 10.69 2.82
C GLY A 130 3.73 9.85 3.58
N THR A 131 3.41 8.60 3.92
CA THR A 131 4.37 7.67 4.50
C THR A 131 5.57 7.47 3.59
N VAL A 132 5.35 7.10 2.33
CA VAL A 132 6.42 6.88 1.34
C VAL A 132 7.26 8.15 1.15
N VAL A 133 6.62 9.29 0.92
CA VAL A 133 7.30 10.59 0.70
C VAL A 133 8.16 10.98 1.91
N LYS A 134 7.62 10.88 3.14
CA LYS A 134 8.35 11.22 4.37
C LYS A 134 9.56 10.31 4.59
N ARG A 135 9.45 9.00 4.30
CA ARG A 135 10.55 8.05 4.49
C ARG A 135 11.64 8.20 3.43
N CYS A 136 11.28 8.40 2.16
CA CYS A 136 12.26 8.76 1.14
C CYS A 136 13.04 10.02 1.52
N ARG A 137 12.36 11.06 2.01
CA ARG A 137 13.02 12.30 2.47
C ARG A 137 14.02 12.05 3.60
N LYS A 138 13.69 11.17 4.56
CA LYS A 138 14.63 10.80 5.65
C LYS A 138 15.93 10.17 5.13
N LEU A 139 15.88 9.49 3.99
CA LEU A 139 17.03 8.89 3.31
C LEU A 139 17.76 9.86 2.37
N GLY A 140 17.32 11.11 2.26
CA GLY A 140 17.88 12.08 1.31
C GLY A 140 17.49 11.82 -0.14
N VAL A 141 16.48 10.98 -0.41
CA VAL A 141 15.96 10.70 -1.77
C VAL A 141 14.53 11.21 -1.94
N VAL A 142 14.04 11.20 -3.17
CA VAL A 142 12.69 11.65 -3.53
C VAL A 142 11.79 10.48 -3.97
N ALA A 143 10.48 10.65 -3.78
CA ALA A 143 9.43 9.78 -4.33
C ALA A 143 8.54 10.62 -5.28
N PRO A 144 9.07 11.04 -6.44
CA PRO A 144 8.42 12.04 -7.29
C PRO A 144 7.03 11.60 -7.80
N ALA A 145 6.86 10.33 -8.18
CA ALA A 145 5.58 9.87 -8.71
C ALA A 145 4.51 9.83 -7.61
N THR A 146 4.85 9.27 -6.44
CA THR A 146 3.97 9.25 -5.26
C THR A 146 3.63 10.67 -4.81
N ALA A 147 4.62 11.57 -4.73
CA ALA A 147 4.40 12.95 -4.32
C ALA A 147 3.49 13.72 -5.28
N LEU A 148 3.65 13.51 -6.59
CA LEU A 148 2.79 14.13 -7.59
C LEU A 148 1.34 13.65 -7.47
N ILE A 149 1.13 12.33 -7.38
CA ILE A 149 -0.23 11.77 -7.26
C ILE A 149 -0.89 12.23 -5.96
N GLN A 150 -0.15 12.26 -4.86
CA GLN A 150 -0.63 12.82 -3.59
C GLN A 150 -1.09 14.26 -3.78
N ALA A 151 -0.26 15.11 -4.40
CA ALA A 151 -0.59 16.52 -4.63
C ALA A 151 -1.83 16.70 -5.51
N LEU A 152 -1.99 15.89 -6.57
CA LEU A 152 -3.17 15.93 -7.44
C LEU A 152 -4.47 15.55 -6.72
N LEU A 153 -4.40 14.58 -5.80
CA LEU A 153 -5.54 14.18 -4.98
C LEU A 153 -5.86 15.21 -3.88
N GLU A 154 -4.85 15.87 -3.31
CA GLU A 154 -5.01 16.94 -2.32
C GLU A 154 -5.54 18.24 -2.92
N SER A 155 -5.05 18.62 -4.10
CA SER A 155 -5.36 19.92 -4.71
C SER A 155 -6.80 20.02 -5.21
N ARG A 156 -7.58 18.92 -5.16
CA ARG A 156 -8.93 18.81 -5.74
C ARG A 156 -8.97 19.55 -7.07
N VAL A 157 -8.12 19.20 -8.05
CA VAL A 157 -8.32 19.73 -9.40
C VAL A 157 -9.75 19.35 -9.76
N SER A 158 -10.63 20.34 -9.70
CA SER A 158 -12.05 20.17 -9.86
C SER A 158 -12.22 19.74 -11.31
N MET A 159 -12.52 18.46 -11.51
CA MET A 159 -13.27 18.08 -12.69
C MET A 159 -14.72 18.53 -12.44
N ASP A 160 -14.91 19.83 -12.27
CA ASP A 160 -16.16 20.46 -12.67
C ASP A 160 -16.11 20.39 -14.19
N VAL A 161 -16.47 19.22 -14.72
CA VAL A 161 -17.01 19.16 -16.07
C VAL A 161 -18.35 19.85 -15.91
N ASP A 162 -18.35 21.15 -16.15
CA ASP A 162 -19.56 21.88 -16.50
C ASP A 162 -20.24 21.06 -17.60
N ASN A 163 -21.34 20.41 -17.23
CA ASN A 163 -22.34 19.97 -18.20
C ASN A 163 -22.95 21.26 -18.76
N ALA A 164 -22.33 21.77 -19.82
CA ALA A 164 -22.96 22.66 -20.78
C ALA A 164 -23.73 21.84 -21.82
#